data_AF-A0A7X9HUE8-F1
#
_entry.id   AF-A0A7X9HUE8-F1
#
_cell.length_a   1.000
_cell.length_b   1.000
_cell.length_c   1.000
_cell.angle_alpha   90.00
_cell.angle_beta   90.00
_cell.angle_gamma   90.00
#
_symmetry.space_group_name_H-M   'P 1'
#
loop_
_entity.id
_entity.type
_entity.pdbx_description
1 polymer ?
#
loop_
_entity_poly.entity_id
_entity_poly.type
_entity_poly.pdbx_seq_one_letter_code
_entity_poly.pdbx_strand_id
1 'polypeptide(L)' 'MSEKVLLILVDGMRPDSLEVCRHPFIGKMKETGSYTGKAQTVMPSVTLPCHMSLFYSVPPSRHGILTNT' A
#
# COMPACT_ATOMS: atom_id res chain seq x y z
N MET A 1 -6.45 -26.65 -6.69
CA MET A 1 -5.41 -25.98 -5.87
C MET A 1 -6.03 -24.72 -5.31
N SER A 2 -5.75 -24.38 -4.04
CA SER A 2 -6.08 -23.04 -3.54
C SER A 2 -4.99 -22.10 -4.02
N GLU A 3 -5.37 -21.04 -4.73
CA GLU A 3 -4.46 -19.93 -5.01
C GLU A 3 -4.00 -19.33 -3.67
N LYS A 4 -2.69 -19.20 -3.48
CA LYS A 4 -2.11 -18.59 -2.28
C LYS A 4 -1.85 -17.11 -2.56
N VAL A 5 -2.17 -16.25 -1.60
CA VAL A 5 -1.94 -14.81 -1.71
C VAL A 5 -0.85 -14.40 -0.73
N LEU A 6 0.15 -13.66 -1.22
CA LEU A 6 1.16 -12.97 -0.42
C LEU A 6 0.96 -11.46 -0.56
N LEU A 7 0.69 -10.80 0.56
CA LEU A 7 0.58 -9.34 0.62
C LEU A 7 1.83 -8.77 1.30
N ILE A 8 2.55 -7.89 0.59
CA ILE A 8 3.73 -7.18 1.10
C ILE A 8 3.39 -5.71 1.19
N LEU A 9 3.48 -5.14 2.40
CA LEU A 9 3.35 -3.70 2.63
C LEU A 9 4.73 -3.12 2.96
N VAL A 10 5.08 -2.03 2.29
CA VAL A 10 6.29 -1.24 2.59
C VAL A 10 5.83 0.08 3.19
N ASP A 11 6.09 0.27 4.48
CA ASP A 11 5.66 1.48 5.18
C ASP A 11 6.40 2.73 4.65
N GLY A 12 5.68 3.84 4.57
CA GLY A 12 6.23 5.12 4.11
C GLY A 12 6.68 5.15 2.63
N MET A 13 6.32 4.17 1.81
CA MET A 13 6.74 4.12 0.40
C MET A 13 5.97 5.13 -0.46
N ARG A 14 6.59 6.28 -0.74
CA ARG A 14 6.06 7.28 -1.67
C ARG A 14 5.96 6.73 -3.10
N PRO A 15 4.94 7.08 -3.90
CA PRO A 15 4.76 6.54 -5.25
C PRO A 15 5.94 6.77 -6.21
N ASP A 16 6.62 7.90 -6.11
CA ASP A 16 7.78 8.28 -6.92
C ASP A 16 9.09 7.58 -6.50
N SER A 17 9.14 6.98 -5.31
CA SER A 17 10.34 6.31 -4.80
C SER A 17 10.82 5.16 -5.70
N LEU A 18 9.87 4.49 -6.36
CA LEU A 18 10.12 3.40 -7.30
C LEU A 18 10.87 3.85 -8.56
N GLU A 19 10.69 5.11 -8.97
CA GLU A 19 11.37 5.69 -10.14
C GLU A 19 12.73 6.26 -9.74
N VAL A 20 12.79 6.89 -8.56
CA VAL A 20 14.01 7.49 -8.01
C VAL A 20 15.08 6.42 -7.72
N CYS A 21 14.69 5.23 -7.25
CA CYS A 21 15.66 4.19 -6.90
C CYS A 21 16.35 3.53 -8.11
N ARG A 22 15.78 3.66 -9.31
CA ARG A 22 16.29 3.09 -10.59
C ARG A 22 16.62 1.59 -10.54
N HIS A 23 16.00 0.83 -9.64
CA HIS A 23 16.28 -0.60 -9.52
C HIS A 23 15.60 -1.38 -10.66
N PRO A 24 16.33 -2.20 -11.42
CA PRO A 24 15.81 -2.85 -12.64
C PRO A 24 14.62 -3.78 -12.37
N PHE A 25 14.54 -4.35 -11.16
CA PHE A 25 13.43 -5.23 -10.76
C PHE A 25 12.07 -4.53 -10.75
N ILE A 26 12.01 -3.22 -10.51
CA ILE A 26 10.75 -2.46 -10.53
C ILE A 26 10.18 -2.43 -11.95
N GLY A 27 11.02 -2.19 -12.96
CA GLY A 27 10.61 -2.21 -14.37
C GLY A 27 10.01 -3.56 -14.75
N LYS A 28 10.73 -4.64 -14.41
CA LYS A 28 10.26 -6.01 -14.64
C LYS A 28 8.90 -6.28 -13.98
N MET A 29 8.70 -5.88 -12.71
CA MET A 29 7.42 -6.07 -12.03
C MET A 29 6.27 -5.28 -12.67
N LYS A 30 6.53 -4.05 -13.14
CA LYS A 30 5.53 -3.24 -13.85
C LYS A 30 5.13 -3.86 -15.19
N GLU A 31 6.07 -4.49 -15.91
CA GLU A 31 5.82 -5.16 -17.20
C GLU A 31 5.08 -6.49 -17.06
N THR A 32 5.41 -7.29 -16.03
CA THR A 32 4.81 -8.63 -15.83
C THR A 32 3.53 -8.63 -15.00
N GLY A 33 3.17 -7.49 -14.42
CA GLY A 33 2.07 -7.37 -13.46
C GLY A 33 1.15 -6.19 -13.74
N SER A 34 0.26 -5.89 -12.78
CA SER A 34 -0.56 -4.68 -12.79
C SER A 34 0.01 -3.66 -11.81
N TYR A 35 0.05 -2.39 -12.23
CA TYR A 35 0.64 -1.31 -11.45
C TYR A 35 -0.17 0.00 -11.57
N THR A 36 -0.18 0.78 -10.48
CA THR A 36 -0.68 2.17 -10.48
C THR A 36 0.21 3.07 -9.61
N GLY A 37 0.59 4.23 -10.15
CA GLY A 37 1.30 5.29 -9.41
C GLY A 37 0.37 6.35 -8.80
N LYS A 38 -0.95 6.17 -8.94
CA LYS A 38 -1.97 7.16 -8.52
C LYS A 38 -2.84 6.64 -7.36
N ALA A 39 -2.46 5.54 -6.72
CA ALA A 39 -3.18 5.02 -5.56
C ALA A 39 -3.14 6.04 -4.42
N GLN A 40 -4.30 6.27 -3.79
CA GLN A 40 -4.45 7.17 -2.66
C GLN A 40 -4.98 6.38 -1.46
N THR A 41 -4.31 6.53 -0.31
CA THR A 41 -4.74 5.94 0.96
C THR A 41 -5.79 6.83 1.66
N VAL A 42 -6.27 6.37 2.82
CA VAL A 42 -7.21 7.10 3.68
C VAL A 42 -6.53 8.21 4.49
N MET A 43 -7.33 9.12 5.05
CA MET A 43 -6.87 10.10 6.03
C MET A 43 -7.31 9.71 7.45
N PRO A 44 -6.46 9.92 8.48
CA PRO A 44 -5.09 10.44 8.40
C PRO A 44 -4.12 9.40 7.82
N SER A 45 -3.18 9.85 6.99
CA SER A 45 -2.16 9.00 6.36
C SER A 45 -1.04 8.62 7.34
N VAL A 46 -1.40 7.88 8.40
CA VAL A 46 -0.47 7.34 9.40
C VAL A 46 -0.55 5.82 9.43
N THR A 47 0.54 5.16 9.81
CA THR A 47 0.77 3.72 9.64
C THR A 47 -0.43 2.88 10.09
N LEU A 48 -0.81 2.92 11.37
CA LEU A 48 -1.81 2.01 11.90
C LEU A 48 -3.22 2.22 11.28
N PRO A 49 -3.76 3.46 11.21
CA PRO A 49 -5.02 3.71 10.50
C PRO A 49 -5.04 3.25 9.04
N CYS A 50 -3.96 3.50 8.28
CA CYS A 50 -3.86 3.06 6.89
C CYS A 50 -3.88 1.53 6.75
N HIS A 51 -3.10 0.82 7.58
CA HIS A 51 -3.07 -0.64 7.56
C HIS A 51 -4.44 -1.23 7.90
N MET A 52 -5.10 -0.68 8.93
CA MET A 52 -6.43 -1.13 9.35
C MET A 52 -7.47 -0.87 8.27
N SER A 53 -7.44 0.29 7.62
CA SER A 53 -8.32 0.58 6.48
C SER A 53 -8.08 -0.37 5.29
N LEU A 54 -6.84 -0.77 5.03
CA LEU A 54 -6.51 -1.74 3.98
C LEU A 54 -7.09 -3.13 4.27
N PHE A 55 -7.01 -3.61 5.51
CA PHE A 55 -7.53 -4.93 5.88
C PHE A 55 -9.06 -4.95 6.05
N TYR A 56 -9.64 -3.91 6.66
CA TYR A 56 -11.08 -3.85 6.89
C TYR A 56 -11.86 -3.28 5.71
N SER A 57 -11.20 -2.69 4.71
CA SER A 57 -11.83 -2.05 3.55
C SER A 57 -12.84 -0.94 3.93
N VAL A 58 -12.57 -0.22 5.02
CA VAL A 58 -13.40 0.89 5.52
C VAL A 58 -12.51 2.03 6.02
N PRO A 59 -12.96 3.30 6.01
CA PRO A 59 -12.16 4.42 6.50
C PRO A 59 -11.93 4.37 8.02
N PRO A 60 -10.99 5.17 8.56
CA PRO A 60 -10.71 5.25 10.00
C PRO A 60 -11.92 5.55 10.88
N SER A 61 -12.86 6.37 10.41
CA SER A 61 -14.11 6.67 11.11
C SER A 61 -15.01 5.44 11.33
N ARG A 62 -14.85 4.40 10.51
CA ARG A 62 -15.64 3.15 10.60
C ARG A 62 -14.98 2.09 11.47
N HIS A 63 -13.65 1.96 11.41
CA HIS A 63 -12.92 0.98 12.24
C HIS A 63 -12.40 1.55 13.56
N GLY A 64 -12.52 2.87 13.80
CA GLY A 64 -12.24 3.51 15.08
C GLY A 64 -10.77 3.74 15.43
N ILE A 65 -9.85 3.37 14.54
CA ILE A 65 -8.40 3.49 14.77
C ILE A 65 -7.91 4.73 14.03
N LEU A 66 -7.73 5.83 14.75
CA LEU A 66 -7.48 7.16 14.19
C LEU A 66 -6.02 7.62 14.35
N THR A 67 -5.26 6.97 15.21
CA THR A 67 -3.87 7.32 15.56
C THR A 67 -3.04 6.06 15.79
N ASN A 68 -1.72 6.22 15.95
CA ASN A 68 -0.78 5.18 16.34
C ASN A 68 -0.61 5.06 17.87
N THR A 69 -1.18 5.99 18.65
CA THR A 69 -1.06 6.09 20.11
C THR A 69 -2.31 5.62 20.85
#